data_AF-A0A8K0Y648-F1
#
_entry.id   AF-A0A8K0Y648-F1
#
_cell.length_a   1.000
_cell.length_b   1.000
_cell.length_c   1.000
_cell.angle_alpha   90.00
_cell.angle_beta   90.00
_cell.angle_gamma   90.00
#
_symmetry.space_group_name_H-M   'P 1'
#
loop_
_entity.id
_entity.type
_entity.pdbx_description
1 polymer ?
#
loop_
_entity_poly.entity_id
_entity_poly.type
_entity_poly.pdbx_seq_one_letter_code
_entity_poly.pdbx_strand_id
1 'polypeptide(L)' 'MANGVTEIKDASDAAKCNSDLLHQYHFEMIARDGIFFLPGKLGAISYAHNKSDIQDLIEASSRFAALLK' A
#
# COMPACT_ATOMS: atom_id res chain seq x y z
N MET A 1 6.92 -3.56 11.03
CA MET A 1 6.05 -2.43 11.44
C MET A 1 6.84 -1.57 12.41
N ALA A 2 6.76 -0.24 12.31
CA ALA A 2 7.43 0.62 13.28
C ALA A 2 6.70 0.57 14.64
N ASN A 3 7.40 0.87 15.72
CA ASN A 3 6.80 1.21 17.02
C ASN A 3 5.98 0.10 17.72
N GLY A 4 6.31 -1.18 17.51
CA GLY A 4 5.72 -2.29 18.28
C GLY A 4 4.29 -2.69 17.90
N VAL A 5 3.72 -2.11 16.84
CA VAL A 5 2.43 -2.53 16.28
C VAL A 5 2.63 -3.86 15.53
N THR A 6 2.05 -4.96 16.01
CA THR A 6 2.19 -6.29 15.39
C THR A 6 1.07 -6.59 14.40
N GLU A 7 -0.05 -5.89 14.49
CA GLU A 7 -1.26 -6.07 13.68
C GLU A 7 -1.93 -4.70 13.48
N ILE A 8 -2.46 -4.41 12.29
CA ILE A 8 -3.24 -3.20 12.03
C ILE A 8 -4.72 -3.49 12.31
N LYS A 9 -5.30 -2.82 13.31
CA LYS A 9 -6.73 -2.98 13.65
C LYS A 9 -7.59 -1.81 13.21
N ASP A 10 -6.98 -0.64 13.13
CA ASP A 10 -7.68 0.59 12.77
C ASP A 10 -6.77 1.59 12.04
N ALA A 11 -7.36 2.75 11.69
CA ALA A 11 -6.69 3.85 11.02
C ALA A 11 -5.52 4.44 11.82
N SER A 12 -5.60 4.43 13.16
CA SER A 12 -4.58 4.97 14.05
C SER A 12 -3.35 4.07 14.08
N ASP A 13 -3.54 2.76 13.98
CA ASP A 13 -2.45 1.79 13.82
C ASP A 13 -1.76 1.96 12.47
N ALA A 14 -2.55 2.07 11.38
CA ALA A 14 -2.01 2.27 10.03
C ALA A 14 -1.15 3.54 9.91
N ALA A 15 -1.54 4.61 10.61
CA ALA A 15 -0.78 5.86 10.65
C ALA A 15 0.59 5.75 11.33
N LYS A 16 0.84 4.70 12.14
CA LYS A 16 2.11 4.45 12.84
C LYS A 16 3.05 3.52 12.06
N CYS A 17 2.65 3.06 10.87
CA CYS A 17 3.48 2.23 10.00
C CYS A 17 4.76 2.96 9.55
N ASN A 18 5.69 2.19 9.00
CA ASN A 18 6.93 2.76 8.45
C ASN A 18 6.61 3.64 7.24
N SER A 19 6.65 4.96 7.42
CA SER A 19 6.34 5.96 6.40
C SER A 19 7.35 5.97 5.25
N ASP A 20 8.61 5.68 5.51
CA ASP A 20 9.64 5.65 4.47
C ASP A 20 9.40 4.47 3.53
N LEU A 21 9.02 3.31 4.08
CA LEU A 21 8.63 2.15 3.29
C LEU A 21 7.34 2.42 2.49
N LEU A 22 6.38 3.14 3.07
CA LEU A 22 5.16 3.55 2.37
C LEU A 22 5.47 4.47 1.17
N HIS A 23 6.43 5.39 1.31
CA HIS A 23 6.86 6.24 0.20
C HIS A 23 7.52 5.44 -0.92
N GLN A 24 8.40 4.49 -0.58
CA GLN A 24 9.02 3.61 -1.58
C GLN A 24 7.97 2.77 -2.31
N TYR A 25 7.03 2.21 -1.55
CA TYR A 25 5.90 1.47 -2.10
C TYR A 25 5.08 2.33 -3.07
N HIS A 26 4.70 3.54 -2.67
CA HIS A 26 3.98 4.49 -3.52
C HIS A 26 4.69 4.79 -4.84
N PHE A 27 6.00 5.02 -4.81
CA PHE A 27 6.78 5.28 -6.02
C PHE A 27 6.84 4.07 -6.95
N GLU A 28 7.06 2.86 -6.42
CA GLU A 28 7.05 1.64 -7.25
C GLU A 28 5.68 1.45 -7.92
N MET A 29 4.59 1.58 -7.15
CA MET A 29 3.23 1.39 -7.65
C MET A 29 2.88 2.34 -8.80
N ILE A 30 3.24 3.62 -8.70
CA ILE A 30 2.98 4.59 -9.79
C ILE A 30 3.92 4.33 -10.97
N ALA A 31 5.23 4.22 -10.72
CA ALA A 31 6.22 4.20 -11.78
C ALA A 31 6.18 2.91 -12.62
N ARG A 32 5.84 1.79 -11.99
CA ARG A 32 5.87 0.47 -12.62
C ARG A 32 4.49 -0.05 -12.99
N ASP A 33 3.49 0.20 -12.15
CA ASP A 33 2.17 -0.43 -12.26
C ASP A 33 1.06 0.56 -12.66
N GLY A 34 1.34 1.86 -12.66
CA GLY A 34 0.32 2.88 -12.92
C GLY A 34 -0.75 2.97 -11.83
N ILE A 35 -0.49 2.41 -10.64
CA ILE A 35 -1.44 2.40 -9.52
C ILE A 35 -1.20 3.62 -8.64
N PHE A 36 -2.20 4.50 -8.57
CA PHE A 36 -2.13 5.73 -7.79
C PHE A 36 -2.99 5.67 -6.52
N PHE A 37 -2.40 6.09 -5.41
CA PHE A 37 -3.11 6.39 -4.16
C PHE A 37 -2.46 7.61 -3.51
N LEU A 38 -3.21 8.35 -2.68
CA LEU A 38 -2.70 9.54 -2.04
C LEU A 38 -1.60 9.18 -1.01
N PRO A 39 -0.38 9.73 -1.11
CA PRO A 39 0.71 9.39 -0.20
C PRO A 39 0.37 9.81 1.24
N GLY A 40 0.61 8.91 2.18
CA GLY A 40 0.34 9.15 3.61
C GLY A 40 -1.15 9.23 3.98
N LYS A 41 -2.07 8.84 3.08
CA LYS A 41 -3.51 8.75 3.35
C LYS A 41 -3.99 7.31 3.22
N LEU A 42 -5.08 6.99 3.90
CA LEU A 42 -5.75 5.71 3.71
C LEU A 42 -6.31 5.61 2.29
N GLY A 43 -6.10 4.45 1.66
CA GLY A 43 -6.71 4.13 0.38
C GLY A 43 -8.21 3.88 0.53
N ALA A 44 -8.97 4.15 -0.54
CA ALA A 44 -10.39 3.86 -0.62
C ALA A 44 -10.71 3.15 -1.93
N ILE A 45 -11.51 2.09 -1.85
CA ILE A 45 -12.09 1.43 -3.02
C ILE A 45 -13.49 1.97 -3.20
N SER A 46 -13.86 2.22 -4.44
CA SER A 46 -15.17 2.75 -4.85
C SER A 46 -15.76 1.90 -5.97
N TYR A 47 -17.05 2.11 -6.29
CA TYR A 47 -17.74 1.46 -7.41
C TYR A 47 -17.12 1.74 -8.79
N ALA A 48 -16.21 2.69 -8.91
CA ALA A 48 -15.45 2.89 -10.14
C ALA A 48 -14.43 1.77 -10.39
N HIS A 49 -14.02 1.06 -9.33
CA HIS A 49 -13.05 -0.03 -9.43
C HIS A 49 -13.74 -1.35 -9.73
N ASN A 50 -13.08 -2.17 -10.53
CA ASN A 50 -13.49 -3.51 -10.89
C ASN A 50 -12.60 -4.56 -10.18
N LYS A 51 -12.87 -5.85 -10.44
CA LYS A 51 -12.11 -6.95 -9.84
C LYS A 51 -10.65 -6.97 -10.29
N SER A 52 -10.35 -6.68 -11.55
CA SER A 52 -8.97 -6.66 -12.04
C SER A 52 -8.15 -5.56 -11.37
N ASP A 53 -8.71 -4.39 -11.11
CA ASP A 53 -7.99 -3.31 -10.41
C ASP A 53 -7.51 -3.76 -9.01
N ILE A 54 -8.33 -4.56 -8.31
CA ILE A 54 -7.96 -5.12 -7.01
C ILE A 54 -6.91 -6.23 -7.15
N GLN A 55 -7.01 -7.05 -8.20
CA GLN A 55 -6.02 -8.09 -8.47
C GLN A 55 -4.65 -7.49 -8.80
N ASP A 56 -4.62 -6.46 -9.66
CA ASP A 56 -3.41 -5.75 -10.04
C ASP A 56 -2.74 -5.12 -8.81
N LEU A 57 -3.52 -4.51 -7.91
CA LEU A 57 -3.02 -3.99 -6.63
C LEU A 57 -2.38 -5.09 -5.76
N ILE A 58 -3.01 -6.25 -5.64
CA ILE A 58 -2.49 -7.38 -4.84
C ILE A 58 -1.20 -7.92 -5.44
N GLU A 59 -1.15 -8.10 -6.76
CA GLU A 59 0.02 -8.61 -7.47
C GLU A 59 1.20 -7.64 -7.36
N ALA A 60 0.94 -6.35 -7.56
CA ALA A 60 1.95 -5.30 -7.42
C ALA A 60 2.48 -5.20 -5.98
N SER A 61 1.59 -5.27 -4.99
CA SER A 61 1.96 -5.35 -3.57
C SER A 61 2.85 -6.55 -3.26
N SER A 62 2.47 -7.73 -3.73
CA SER A 62 3.19 -8.98 -3.49
C SER A 62 4.58 -8.94 -4.10
N ARG A 63 4.70 -8.37 -5.30
CA ARG A 63 5.99 -8.20 -5.96
C ARG A 63 6.88 -7.20 -5.23
N PHE A 64 6.35 -6.06 -4.79
CA PHE A 64 7.12 -5.10 -3.98
C PHE A 64 7.62 -5.76 -2.69
N ALA A 65 6.74 -6.50 -1.99
CA ALA A 65 7.13 -7.22 -0.77
C ALA A 65 8.28 -8.21 -1.00
N ALA A 66 8.32 -8.89 -2.15
CA ALA A 66 9.42 -9.80 -2.50
C ALA A 66 10.77 -9.09 -2.74
N LEU A 67 10.79 -7.77 -2.96
CA LEU A 67 12.01 -6.97 -3.07
C LEU A 67 12.59 -6.58 -1.71
N LEU A 68 11.77 -6.63 -0.65
CA LEU A 68 12.15 -6.34 0.72
C LEU A 68 12.74 -7.61 1.35
N LYS A 69 14.06 -7.80 1.19
CA LYS A 69 14.80 -8.85 1.88
C LYS A 69 15.13 -8.46 3.32
#